data_AF-A0A970HU24-F1
#
_entry.id   AF-A0A970HU24-F1
#
_cell.length_a   1.000
_cell.length_b   1.000
_cell.length_c   1.000
_cell.angle_alpha   90.00
_cell.angle_beta   90.00
_cell.angle_gamma   90.00
#
_symmetry.space_group_name_H-M   'P 1'
#
loop_
_entity.id
_entity.type
_entity.pdbx_description
1 polymer ?
#
loop_
_entity_poly.entity_id
_entity_poly.type
_entity_poly.pdbx_seq_one_letter_code
_entity_poly.pdbx_strand_id
1 'polypeptide(L)'
;MAEKHPHIDMATEEQLAALLGEKSPGVRETYLAAHRLILETLRDVNYSTDTVDAATSYGIRQYGYDGWGMIALSAHTKWVSLYFMHGTDLSDS
;
A
#
# COMPACT_ATOMS: atom_id res chain seq x y z
N MET A 1 16.85 13.07 10.11
CA MET A 1 16.19 11.96 9.41
C MET A 1 14.71 12.15 9.63
N ALA A 2 13.90 12.23 8.58
CA ALA A 2 12.44 12.30 8.75
C ALA A 2 11.97 11.05 9.49
N GLU A 3 11.07 11.22 10.46
CA GLU A 3 10.50 10.10 11.20
C GLU A 3 9.69 9.24 10.22
N LYS A 4 10.10 7.98 10.07
CA LYS A 4 9.42 7.00 9.23
C LYS A 4 7.98 6.87 9.73
N HIS A 5 6.99 7.03 8.86
CA HIS A 5 5.59 6.90 9.24
C HIS A 5 5.35 5.52 9.90
N PRO A 6 4.44 5.41 10.87
CA PRO A 6 4.06 4.12 11.44
C PRO A 6 3.40 3.23 10.39
N HIS A 7 3.68 1.92 10.45
CA HIS A 7 3.16 0.93 9.53
C HIS A 7 2.51 -0.24 10.26
N ILE A 8 1.52 -0.87 9.62
CA ILE A 8 0.96 -2.16 10.00
C ILE A 8 1.35 -3.18 8.95
N ASP A 9 2.12 -4.19 9.35
CA ASP A 9 2.42 -5.33 8.51
C ASP A 9 1.21 -6.25 8.43
N MET A 10 0.86 -6.69 7.22
CA MET A 10 -0.26 -7.59 6.96
C MET A 10 -1.58 -7.08 7.57
N ALA A 11 -1.85 -5.77 7.39
CA ALA A 11 -3.06 -5.13 7.90
C ALA A 11 -4.34 -5.86 7.47
N THR A 12 -5.22 -6.18 8.44
CA THR A 12 -6.50 -6.81 8.14
C THR A 12 -7.42 -5.87 7.39
N GLU A 13 -8.44 -6.43 6.74
CA GLU A 13 -9.42 -5.62 6.03
C GLU A 13 -10.15 -4.63 6.95
N GLU A 14 -10.44 -5.01 8.19
CA GLU A 14 -11.02 -4.13 9.20
C GLU A 14 -10.08 -2.97 9.56
N GLN A 15 -8.77 -3.25 9.66
CA GLN A 15 -7.76 -2.22 9.91
C GLN A 15 -7.66 -1.25 8.73
N LEU A 16 -7.64 -1.77 7.49
CA LEU A 16 -7.66 -0.94 6.28
C LEU A 16 -8.94 -0.10 6.19
N ALA A 17 -10.10 -0.69 6.49
CA ALA A 17 -11.37 0.02 6.50
C ALA A 17 -11.41 1.15 7.54
N ALA A 18 -10.78 0.93 8.71
CA ALA A 18 -10.64 1.94 9.75
C ALA A 18 -9.71 3.08 9.31
N LEU A 19 -8.55 2.77 8.72
CA LEU A 19 -7.61 3.76 8.17
C LEU A 19 -8.25 4.62 7.07
N LEU A 20 -9.14 4.03 6.28
CA LEU A 20 -9.89 4.70 5.21
C LEU A 20 -11.17 5.38 5.70
N GLY A 21 -11.41 5.46 7.02
CA GLY A 21 -12.67 5.92 7.60
C GLY A 21 -13.10 7.34 7.16
N GLU A 22 -12.13 8.23 6.90
CA GLU A 22 -12.38 9.59 6.42
C GLU A 22 -12.58 9.69 4.90
N LYS A 23 -12.28 8.62 4.15
CA LYS A 23 -12.47 8.58 2.70
C LYS A 23 -13.95 8.37 2.37
N SER A 24 -14.36 8.84 1.19
CA SER A 24 -15.72 8.57 0.70
C SER A 24 -15.98 7.06 0.57
N PRO A 25 -17.24 6.59 0.73
CA PRO A 25 -17.58 5.17 0.63
C PRO A 25 -17.06 4.52 -0.66
N GLY A 26 -17.20 5.20 -1.81
CA GLY A 26 -16.73 4.67 -3.10
C GLY A 26 -15.21 4.51 -3.19
N VAL A 27 -14.43 5.43 -2.60
CA VAL A 27 -12.96 5.28 -2.54
C VAL A 27 -12.58 4.10 -1.65
N ARG A 28 -13.21 3.99 -0.47
CA ARG A 28 -12.95 2.89 0.47
C ARG A 28 -13.27 1.54 -0.16
N GLU A 29 -14.44 1.40 -0.78
CA GLU A 29 -14.86 0.18 -1.46
C GLU A 29 -13.92 -0.19 -2.61
N THR A 30 -13.54 0.79 -3.43
CA THR A 30 -12.59 0.57 -4.54
C THR A 30 -11.22 0.13 -4.03
N TYR A 31 -10.72 0.74 -2.96
CA TYR A 31 -9.45 0.38 -2.35
C TYR A 31 -9.48 -1.07 -1.84
N LEU A 32 -10.48 -1.43 -1.04
CA LEU A 32 -10.61 -2.78 -0.48
C LEU A 32 -10.80 -3.83 -1.58
N ALA A 33 -11.58 -3.53 -2.62
CA ALA A 33 -11.74 -4.41 -3.77
C ALA A 33 -10.41 -4.64 -4.52
N ALA A 34 -9.63 -3.57 -4.76
CA ALA A 34 -8.32 -3.67 -5.38
C ALA A 34 -7.34 -4.47 -4.52
N HIS A 35 -7.34 -4.23 -3.20
CA HIS A 35 -6.53 -4.99 -2.25
C HIS A 35 -6.84 -6.50 -2.32
N ARG A 36 -8.12 -6.89 -2.26
CA ARG A 36 -8.52 -8.31 -2.39
C ARG A 36 -8.06 -8.91 -3.72
N LEU A 37 -8.26 -8.20 -4.83
CA LEU A 37 -7.82 -8.65 -6.15
C LEU A 37 -6.31 -8.91 -6.22
N ILE A 38 -5.51 -8.05 -5.59
CA ILE A 38 -4.04 -8.22 -5.52
C ILE A 38 -3.70 -9.50 -4.74
N LEU A 39 -4.33 -9.74 -3.59
CA LEU A 39 -4.07 -10.94 -2.77
C LEU A 39 -4.55 -12.23 -3.44
N GLU A 40 -5.64 -12.18 -4.19
CA GLU A 40 -6.12 -13.31 -5.01
C GLU A 40 -5.16 -13.65 -6.15
N THR A 41 -4.54 -12.61 -6.74
CA THR A 41 -3.62 -12.75 -7.88
C THR A 41 -2.22 -13.18 -7.42
N LEU A 42 -1.69 -12.55 -6.37
CA LEU A 42 -0.37 -12.79 -5.80
C LEU A 42 -0.52 -13.49 -4.47
N ARG A 43 -0.75 -14.80 -4.53
CA ARG A 43 -0.84 -15.62 -3.32
C ARG A 43 0.48 -15.52 -2.55
N ASP A 44 0.37 -15.42 -1.23
CA ASP A 44 1.49 -15.34 -0.28
C ASP A 44 2.34 -14.06 -0.36
N VAL A 45 1.86 -13.00 -1.03
CA VAL A 45 2.55 -11.71 -1.03
C VAL A 45 2.52 -11.06 0.35
N ASN A 46 3.69 -10.70 0.88
CA ASN A 46 3.79 -9.86 2.06
C ASN A 46 3.50 -8.39 1.70
N TYR A 47 2.79 -7.69 2.57
CA TYR A 47 2.49 -6.27 2.41
C TYR A 47 2.55 -5.50 3.73
N SER A 48 2.77 -4.19 3.62
CA SER A 48 2.86 -3.26 4.75
C SER A 48 2.09 -1.99 4.42
N THR A 49 1.36 -1.46 5.40
CA THR A 49 0.47 -0.32 5.20
C THR A 49 0.86 0.85 6.09
N ASP A 50 1.12 2.00 5.49
CA ASP A 50 1.31 3.28 6.16
C ASP A 50 0.01 3.72 6.84
N THR A 51 0.07 4.03 8.14
CA THR A 51 -1.13 4.38 8.92
C THR A 51 -1.53 5.85 8.85
N VAL A 52 -0.73 6.69 8.20
CA VAL A 52 -0.99 8.13 8.00
C VAL A 52 -1.68 8.32 6.65
N ASP A 53 -1.12 7.75 5.59
CA ASP A 53 -1.59 7.94 4.21
C ASP A 53 -2.50 6.81 3.71
N ALA A 54 -2.63 5.73 4.50
CA ALA A 54 -3.31 4.50 4.11
C ALA A 54 -2.76 3.94 2.78
N ALA A 55 -1.44 4.06 2.58
CA ALA A 55 -0.75 3.51 1.43
C ALA A 55 -0.26 2.09 1.75
N THR A 56 -0.64 1.10 0.96
CA THR A 56 -0.16 -0.28 1.11
C THR A 56 0.86 -0.61 0.03
N SER A 57 2.02 -1.14 0.42
CA SER A 57 3.03 -1.69 -0.48
C SER A 57 3.05 -3.22 -0.42
N TYR A 58 3.11 -3.90 -1.56
CA TYR A 58 3.14 -5.37 -1.69
C TYR A 58 4.47 -5.82 -2.32
N GLY A 59 4.98 -6.99 -1.93
CA GLY A 59 6.30 -7.47 -2.40
C GLY A 59 7.47 -6.85 -1.63
N ILE A 60 7.18 -6.37 -0.42
CA ILE A 60 8.00 -5.76 0.65
C ILE A 60 8.42 -4.28 0.50
N ARG A 61 8.00 -3.52 1.53
CA ARG A 61 8.25 -2.11 1.92
C ARG A 61 8.00 -1.05 0.84
N GLN A 62 7.49 0.10 1.27
CA GLN A 62 7.21 1.22 0.38
C GLN A 62 8.52 1.82 -0.13
N TYR A 63 8.50 2.38 -1.34
CA TYR A 63 9.66 3.09 -1.91
C TYR A 63 10.25 4.06 -0.87
N GLY A 64 11.55 3.91 -0.58
CA GLY A 64 12.26 4.71 0.44
C GLY A 64 12.31 4.10 1.86
N TYR A 65 11.77 2.91 2.10
CA TYR A 65 11.75 2.24 3.42
C TYR A 65 12.57 0.94 3.49
N ASP A 66 13.70 0.81 2.79
CA ASP A 66 14.55 -0.39 2.71
C ASP A 66 13.93 -1.57 1.93
N GLY A 67 13.08 -1.30 0.93
CA GLY A 67 12.59 -2.30 0.00
C GLY A 67 12.02 -1.71 -1.27
N TRP A 68 11.95 -2.54 -2.30
CA TRP A 68 11.30 -2.25 -3.56
C TRP A 68 9.99 -3.02 -3.61
N GLY A 69 8.94 -2.46 -3.01
CA GLY A 69 7.60 -3.01 -3.18
C GLY A 69 7.30 -3.13 -4.68
N MET A 70 6.84 -4.28 -5.12
CA MET A 70 6.49 -4.53 -6.53
C MET A 70 5.20 -3.79 -6.92
N ILE A 71 4.31 -3.58 -5.94
CA ILE A 71 3.03 -2.93 -6.13
C ILE A 71 2.80 -1.96 -4.98
N ALA A 72 2.21 -0.79 -5.25
CA ALA A 72 1.65 0.05 -4.21
C ALA A 72 0.21 0.43 -4.52
N LEU A 73 -0.59 0.58 -3.47
CA LEU A 73 -1.98 1.00 -3.52
C LEU A 73 -2.15 2.22 -2.61
N SER A 74 -2.75 3.30 -3.14
CA SER A 74 -2.92 4.54 -2.39
C SER A 74 -4.32 5.12 -2.56
N ALA A 75 -4.91 5.57 -1.45
CA ALA A 75 -6.22 6.18 -1.42
C ALA A 75 -6.14 7.72 -1.44
N HIS A 76 -6.54 8.32 -2.56
CA HIS A 76 -6.68 9.77 -2.69
C HIS A 76 -8.11 10.21 -2.37
N THR A 77 -8.36 11.52 -2.32
CA THR A 77 -9.67 12.07 -1.95
C THR A 77 -10.81 11.58 -2.85
N LYS A 78 -10.55 11.36 -4.15
CA LYS A 78 -11.58 11.00 -5.14
C LYS A 78 -11.25 9.77 -5.99
N TRP A 79 -10.07 9.17 -5.82
CA TRP A 79 -9.64 8.02 -6.62
C TRP A 79 -8.65 7.15 -5.84
N VAL A 80 -8.39 5.96 -6.38
CA VAL A 80 -7.37 5.04 -5.89
C VAL A 80 -6.33 4.87 -6.99
N SER A 81 -5.06 4.88 -6.61
CA SER A 81 -3.96 4.62 -7.53
C SER A 81 -3.36 3.25 -7.24
N LEU A 82 -3.15 2.46 -8.29
CA LEU A 82 -2.40 1.20 -8.27
C LEU A 82 -1.11 1.41 -9.07
N TYR A 83 0.03 1.25 -8.40
CA TYR A 83 1.34 1.42 -8.98
C TYR A 83 2.01 0.05 -9.14
N PHE A 84 2.66 -0.18 -10.27
CA PHE A 84 3.58 -1.29 -10.48
C PHE A 84 4.99 -0.74 -10.55
N MET A 85 5.87 -1.26 -9.71
CA MET A 85 7.23 -0.78 -9.56
C MET A 85 8.20 -1.92 -9.82
N HIS A 86 9.18 -1.66 -10.67
CA HIS A 86 10.34 -2.54 -10.85
C HIS A 86 11.56 -1.78 -10.36
N GLY A 87 11.90 -1.99 -9.10
CA GLY A 87 13.09 -1.42 -8.50
C GLY A 87 14.35 -2.06 -9.02
N THR A 88 15.31 -1.25 -9.47
CA THR A 88 16.67 -1.70 -9.71
C THR A 88 17.61 -0.81 -8.93
N ASP A 89 18.56 -1.41 -8.22
CA ASP A 89 19.67 -0.66 -7.63
C ASP A 89 20.54 -0.18 -8.80
N LEU A 90 20.53 1.12 -9.06
CA LEU A 90 21.39 1.73 -10.08
C LEU A 90 22.65 2.17 -9.36
N SER A 91 23.81 1.72 -9.85
CA SER A 91 25.08 2.26 -9.39
C SER A 91 25.09 3.78 -9.59
N ASP A 92 25.58 4.51 -8.59
CA ASP A 92 26.00 5.90 -8.78
C ASP A 92 27.10 5.91 -9.84
N SER A 93 26.73 6.15 -11.10
CA SER A 93 27.67 6.26 -12.23
C SER A 93 28.49 7.54 -12.12
#